data_AF-A0A4S4KU44-F1
#
_entry.id   AF-A0A4S4KU44-F1
#
_cell.length_a   1.000
_cell.length_b   1.000
_cell.length_c   1.000
_cell.angle_alpha   90.00
_cell.angle_beta   90.00
_cell.angle_gamma   90.00
#
_symmetry.space_group_name_H-M   'P 1'
#
loop_
_entity.id
_entity.type
_entity.pdbx_description
1 polymer ?
#
loop_
_entity_poly.entity_id
_entity_poly.type
_entity_poly.pdbx_seq_one_letter_code
_entity_poly.pdbx_strand_id
1 'polypeptide(L)'
;MSTPAPIGEARISKPNNFDGDKGYAHHFLSSCEAYLSLNEQVYNTDKRKIIFVLSFMLEKAAGDWATNCTTIALAPNPITNTPTSF
;
A
#
# COMPACT_ATOMS: atom_id res chain seq x y z
N MET A 1 19.87 -13.23 27.76
CA MET A 1 19.73 -12.93 26.33
C MET A 1 18.96 -11.64 26.20
N SER A 2 19.53 -10.59 25.62
CA SER A 2 18.82 -9.32 25.42
C SER A 2 17.96 -9.42 24.18
N THR A 3 16.66 -9.13 24.31
CA THR A 3 15.75 -9.00 23.18
C THR A 3 16.29 -7.92 22.23
N PRO A 4 16.41 -8.16 20.91
CA PRO A 4 16.76 -7.11 19.96
C PRO A 4 15.72 -5.98 20.06
N ALA A 5 16.18 -4.73 20.05
CA ALA A 5 15.27 -3.59 20.00
C ALA A 5 14.30 -3.76 18.80
N PRO A 6 13.01 -3.39 18.94
CA PRO A 6 12.10 -3.42 17.81
C PRO A 6 12.69 -2.59 16.68
N ILE A 7 12.86 -3.18 15.51
CA ILE A 7 13.34 -2.48 14.33
C ILE A 7 12.26 -1.43 13.98
N GLY A 8 12.61 -0.16 14.16
CA GLY A 8 11.73 0.96 13.88
C GLY A 8 11.68 1.31 12.39
N GLU A 9 10.58 1.93 11.98
CA GLU A 9 10.44 2.54 10.65
C GLU A 9 11.38 3.75 10.52
N ALA A 10 12.13 3.80 9.43
CA ALA A 10 12.99 4.92 9.06
C ALA A 10 12.15 6.19 8.89
N ARG A 11 12.60 7.28 9.52
CA ARG A 11 11.92 8.58 9.49
C ARG A 11 12.24 9.37 8.23
N ILE A 12 11.79 8.87 7.09
CA ILE A 12 11.82 9.59 5.80
C ILE A 12 10.42 10.10 5.43
N SER A 13 10.37 11.00 4.46
CA SER A 13 9.12 11.49 3.87
C SER A 13 8.28 10.33 3.34
N LYS A 14 6.98 10.36 3.65
CA LYS A 14 6.01 9.39 3.12
C LYS A 14 5.57 9.78 1.69
N PRO A 15 5.04 8.83 0.90
CA PRO A 15 4.37 9.15 -0.35
C PRO A 15 3.25 10.19 -0.18
N ASN A 16 3.02 11.00 -1.21
CA ASN A 16 1.80 11.82 -1.28
C ASN A 16 0.58 10.94 -1.61
N ASN A 17 -0.61 11.45 -1.32
CA ASN A 17 -1.85 10.80 -1.75
C ASN A 17 -1.92 10.67 -3.27
N PHE A 18 -2.53 9.57 -3.72
CA PHE A 18 -2.82 9.31 -5.12
C PHE A 18 -4.32 9.41 -5.37
N ASP A 19 -4.70 10.22 -6.36
CA ASP A 19 -6.09 10.53 -6.69
C ASP A 19 -6.59 9.80 -7.95
N GLY A 20 -5.73 9.02 -8.60
CA GLY A 20 -6.03 8.33 -9.87
C GLY A 20 -5.43 8.98 -11.11
N ASP A 21 -4.69 10.10 -11.00
CA ASP A 21 -4.03 10.72 -12.14
C ASP A 21 -2.96 9.80 -12.77
N LYS A 22 -3.20 9.37 -14.01
CA LYS A 22 -2.29 8.52 -14.78
C LYS A 22 -0.92 9.16 -15.00
N GLY A 23 -0.85 10.49 -15.13
CA GLY A 23 0.42 11.21 -15.29
C GLY A 23 1.29 11.17 -14.04
N TYR A 24 0.68 11.04 -12.87
CA TYR A 24 1.37 10.99 -11.58
C TYR A 24 1.60 9.56 -11.06
N ALA A 25 0.92 8.55 -11.62
CA ALA A 25 0.95 7.17 -11.16
C ALA A 25 2.37 6.59 -11.03
N HIS A 26 3.25 6.85 -12.00
CA HIS A 26 4.63 6.38 -11.95
C HIS A 26 5.39 7.01 -10.77
N HIS A 27 5.25 8.32 -10.57
CA HIS A 27 5.92 9.03 -9.46
C HIS A 27 5.43 8.51 -8.11
N PHE A 28 4.12 8.32 -7.96
CA PHE A 28 3.52 7.73 -6.78
C PHE A 28 4.12 6.35 -6.48
N LEU A 29 4.12 5.43 -7.45
CA LEU A 29 4.68 4.09 -7.27
C LEU A 29 6.17 4.10 -6.92
N SER A 30 6.99 4.91 -7.61
CA SER A 30 8.41 5.04 -7.28
C SER A 30 8.64 5.54 -5.85
N SER A 31 7.78 6.45 -5.35
CA SER A 31 7.87 6.93 -3.98
C SER A 31 7.49 5.84 -2.95
N CYS A 32 6.48 5.02 -3.25
CA CYS A 32 6.12 3.87 -2.43
C CYS A 32 7.24 2.82 -2.40
N GLU A 33 7.83 2.49 -3.55
CA GLU A 33 8.94 1.54 -3.65
C GLU A 33 10.14 1.99 -2.82
N ALA A 34 10.58 3.24 -2.98
CA ALA A 34 11.69 3.79 -2.20
C ALA A 34 11.43 3.70 -0.68
N TYR A 35 10.21 4.00 -0.25
CA TYR A 35 9.83 3.92 1.15
C TYR A 35 9.84 2.47 1.67
N LEU A 36 9.23 1.55 0.91
CA LEU A 36 9.14 0.14 1.28
C LEU A 36 10.51 -0.55 1.29
N SER A 37 11.40 -0.21 0.35
CA SER A 37 12.77 -0.75 0.31
C SER A 37 13.59 -0.33 1.54
N LEU A 38 13.46 0.92 1.99
CA LEU A 38 14.15 1.38 3.19
C LEU A 38 13.58 0.78 4.49
N ASN A 39 12.31 0.37 4.45
CA ASN A 39 11.55 -0.13 5.59
C ASN A 39 11.20 -1.61 5.47
N GLU A 40 11.98 -2.39 4.71
CA GLU A 40 11.67 -3.79 4.37
C GLU A 40 11.43 -4.68 5.59
N GLN A 41 12.11 -4.39 6.70
CA GLN A 41 12.00 -5.15 7.95
C GLN A 41 10.67 -4.90 8.65
N VAL A 42 10.06 -3.72 8.45
CA VAL A 42 8.73 -3.36 8.96
C VAL A 42 7.64 -3.87 8.01
N TYR A 43 7.81 -3.66 6.70
CA TYR A 43 6.89 -4.08 5.65
C TYR A 43 7.32 -5.40 4.99
N ASN A 44 7.59 -6.40 5.84
CA ASN A 44 8.22 -7.67 5.45
C ASN A 44 7.27 -8.71 4.80
N THR A 45 6.00 -8.36 4.60
CA THR A 45 5.04 -9.23 3.91
C THR A 45 4.33 -8.46 2.81
N ASP A 46 3.95 -9.14 1.74
CA ASP A 46 3.25 -8.52 0.62
C ASP A 46 1.92 -7.90 1.07
N LYS A 47 1.22 -8.54 2.02
CA LYS A 47 0.01 -7.96 2.64
C LYS A 47 0.29 -6.58 3.26
N ARG A 48 1.39 -6.42 4.01
CA ARG A 48 1.75 -5.12 4.60
C ARG A 48 2.10 -4.08 3.54
N LYS A 49 2.84 -4.47 2.51
CA LYS A 49 3.20 -3.60 1.38
C LYS A 49 1.95 -3.13 0.61
N ILE A 50 1.04 -4.04 0.32
CA ILE A 50 -0.23 -3.74 -0.37
C ILE A 50 -1.06 -2.77 0.47
N ILE A 51 -1.27 -3.06 1.76
CA ILE A 51 -2.03 -2.17 2.65
C ILE A 51 -1.38 -0.79 2.74
N PHE A 52 -0.04 -0.71 2.80
CA PHE A 52 0.68 0.55 2.80
C PHE A 52 0.35 1.38 1.56
N VAL A 53 0.49 0.81 0.35
CA VAL A 53 0.20 1.54 -0.90
C VAL A 53 -1.27 1.98 -0.95
N LEU A 54 -2.20 1.08 -0.63
CA LEU A 54 -3.63 1.40 -0.61
C LEU A 54 -3.99 2.52 0.36
N SER A 55 -3.26 2.65 1.48
CA SER A 55 -3.51 3.70 2.48
C SER A 55 -3.23 5.12 1.99
N PHE A 56 -2.52 5.28 0.86
CA PHE A 56 -2.31 6.59 0.21
C PHE A 56 -3.23 6.82 -0.98
N MET A 57 -4.05 5.85 -1.37
CA MET A 57 -5.03 5.99 -2.44
C MET A 57 -6.38 6.41 -1.86
N LEU A 58 -6.46 7.63 -1.28
CA LEU A 58 -7.62 8.08 -0.50
C LEU A 58 -8.55 9.03 -1.26
N GLU A 59 -8.14 9.48 -2.46
CA GLU A 59 -8.78 10.59 -3.13
C GLU A 59 -9.48 10.14 -4.42
N LYS A 60 -10.64 10.78 -4.70
CA LYS A 60 -11.42 10.59 -5.92
C LYS A 60 -11.64 9.10 -6.26
N ALA A 61 -11.50 8.73 -7.53
CA ALA A 61 -11.71 7.37 -8.02
C ALA A 61 -10.71 6.36 -7.45
N ALA A 62 -9.50 6.79 -7.05
CA ALA A 62 -8.53 5.91 -6.41
C ALA A 62 -8.98 5.50 -4.99
N GLY A 63 -9.65 6.41 -4.27
CA GLY A 63 -10.26 6.17 -2.95
C GLY A 63 -11.27 5.03 -2.95
N ASP A 64 -12.26 5.10 -3.85
CA ASP A 64 -13.31 4.09 -3.95
C ASP A 64 -12.73 2.72 -4.34
N TRP A 65 -11.78 2.72 -5.28
CA TRP A 65 -11.09 1.50 -5.70
C TRP A 65 -10.28 0.87 -4.56
N ALA A 66 -9.49 1.66 -3.84
CA ALA A 66 -8.62 1.17 -2.77
C ALA A 66 -9.42 0.62 -1.59
N THR A 67 -10.57 1.25 -1.28
CA THR A 67 -11.50 0.75 -0.25
C THR A 67 -12.00 -0.65 -0.62
N ASN A 68 -12.48 -0.83 -1.86
CA ASN A 68 -12.94 -2.13 -2.35
C ASN A 68 -11.83 -3.19 -2.29
N CYS A 69 -10.64 -2.87 -2.80
CA CYS A 69 -9.48 -3.77 -2.78
C CYS A 69 -9.06 -4.16 -1.36
N THR A 70 -9.09 -3.22 -0.42
CA THR A 70 -8.75 -3.49 0.99
C THR A 70 -9.77 -4.42 1.63
N THR A 71 -11.07 -4.22 1.38
CA THR A 71 -12.12 -5.13 1.85
C THR A 71 -11.90 -6.56 1.34
N ILE A 72 -11.52 -6.73 0.06
CA ILE A 72 -11.21 -8.04 -0.51
C ILE A 72 -9.94 -8.63 0.12
N ALA A 73 -8.87 -7.84 0.25
CA ALA A 73 -7.58 -8.30 0.76
C ALA A 73 -7.61 -8.75 2.24
N LEU A 74 -8.57 -8.23 3.02
CA LEU A 74 -8.77 -8.57 4.43
C LEU A 74 -9.82 -9.67 4.64
N ALA A 75 -10.51 -10.13 3.59
CA ALA A 75 -11.53 -11.15 3.72
C ALA A 75 -10.93 -12.51 4.17
N PRO A 76 -11.61 -13.28 5.05
CA PRO A 76 -11.12 -14.57 5.54
C PRO A 76 -10.96 -15.63 4.44
N ASN A 77 -11.76 -15.53 3.36
CA ASN A 77 -11.77 -16.43 2.21
C ASN A 77 -11.95 -15.60 0.92
N PRO A 78 -10.87 -15.14 0.27
CA PRO A 78 -10.99 -14.35 -0.95
C PRO A 78 -11.44 -15.26 -2.10
N ILE A 79 -12.71 -15.18 -2.47
CA ILE A 79 -13.22 -15.83 -3.68
C ILE A 79 -12.96 -14.87 -4.84
N THR A 80 -11.99 -15.20 -5.70
CA THR A 80 -11.60 -14.41 -6.87
C THR A 80 -12.70 -14.46 -7.93
N ASN A 81 -13.78 -13.71 -7.74
CA ASN A 81 -14.78 -13.47 -8.79
C ASN A 81 -15.00 -11.96 -8.91
N THR A 82 -14.05 -11.27 -9.53
CA THR A 82 -14.28 -9.91 -10.02
C THR A 82 -14.98 -10.02 -11.38
N PRO A 83 -16.21 -9.49 -11.56
CA PRO A 83 -16.73 -9.25 -12.90
C PRO A 83 -15.87 -8.15 -13.51
N THR A 84 -15.07 -8.50 -14.49
CA THR A 84 -14.40 -7.51 -15.34
C THR A 84 -15.48 -6.89 -16.23
N SER A 85 -15.99 -5.73 -15.84
CA SER A 85 -16.64 -4.82 -16.78
C SER A 85 -16.06 -3.43 -16.52
N PHE A 86 -15.20 -3.01 -17.44
CA PHE A 86 -14.96 -1.59 -17.68
C PHE A 86 -16.11 -1.02 -18.51
#